data_AF-A0AB35IRN4-F1
#
_entry.id   AF-A0AB35IRN4-F1
#
_cell.length_a   1.000
_cell.length_b   1.000
_cell.length_c   1.000
_cell.angle_alpha   90.00
_cell.angle_beta   90.00
_cell.angle_gamma   90.00
#
_symmetry.space_group_name_H-M   'P 1'
#
loop_
_entity.id
_entity.type
_entity.pdbx_description
1 polymer ?
#
loop_
_entity_poly.entity_id
_entity_poly.type
_entity_poly.pdbx_seq_one_letter_code
_entity_poly.pdbx_strand_id
1 'polypeptide(L)'
;MKKLKIFPKMFIQIFSVLGIIIILVHSLVFFIFPKTYLETRKEEIHNKANEISSNMNGKEIKYIEQTLDLYSKSSEIKAFIKEKNNNNELQIKDNINFNLESNSNSLIIEEREIKLNDGKKTHLQFVSTADMQKDAKDLSLKFLPYSLLISILFSAIISLIYAKLIKNNIQ
;
A
#
# COMPACT_ATOMS: atom_id res chain seq x y z
N MET A 1 12.55 15.12 -45.80
CA MET A 1 12.85 14.38 -44.54
C MET A 1 13.81 13.24 -44.86
N LYS A 2 14.92 13.07 -44.12
CA LYS A 2 15.89 11.97 -44.38
C LYS A 2 15.26 10.61 -44.01
N LYS A 3 15.40 9.59 -44.85
CA LYS A 3 14.93 8.22 -44.54
C LYS A 3 15.75 7.64 -43.38
N LEU A 4 15.09 7.32 -42.27
CA LEU A 4 15.73 6.64 -41.13
C LEU A 4 16.15 5.22 -41.55
N LYS A 5 17.31 4.77 -41.04
CA LYS A 5 17.71 3.36 -41.13
C LYS A 5 16.67 2.49 -40.43
N ILE A 6 16.59 1.20 -40.80
CA ILE A 6 15.60 0.25 -40.25
C ILE A 6 15.66 0.18 -38.72
N PHE A 7 16.86 0.10 -38.16
CA PHE A 7 17.08 0.04 -36.71
C PHE A 7 16.43 1.21 -35.93
N PRO A 8 16.82 2.48 -36.13
CA PRO A 8 16.25 3.58 -35.36
C PRO A 8 14.74 3.76 -35.59
N LYS A 9 14.24 3.44 -36.79
CA LYS A 9 12.79 3.47 -37.07
C LYS A 9 12.03 2.47 -36.20
N MET A 10 12.49 1.22 -36.17
CA MET A 10 11.85 0.15 -35.40
C MET A 10 11.99 0.38 -33.88
N PHE A 11 13.15 0.85 -33.44
CA PHE A 11 13.38 1.19 -32.04
C PHE A 11 12.35 2.22 -31.53
N ILE A 12 12.22 3.35 -32.25
CA ILE A 12 11.29 4.42 -31.86
C ILE A 12 9.84 3.90 -31.84
N GLN A 13 9.45 3.10 -32.83
CA GLN A 13 8.10 2.56 -32.90
C GLN A 13 7.78 1.64 -31.70
N ILE A 14 8.66 0.69 -31.39
CA ILE A 14 8.47 -0.26 -30.29
C ILE A 14 8.49 0.49 -28.95
N PHE A 15 9.47 1.38 -28.75
CA PHE A 15 9.58 2.16 -27.51
C PHE A 15 8.35 3.05 -27.30
N SER A 16 7.80 3.65 -28.36
CA SER A 16 6.59 4.47 -28.26
C SER A 16 5.37 3.67 -27.84
N VAL A 17 5.19 2.47 -28.40
CA VAL A 17 4.08 1.57 -28.00
C VAL A 17 4.23 1.16 -26.54
N LEU A 18 5.44 0.78 -26.10
CA LEU A 18 5.71 0.45 -24.70
C LEU A 18 5.47 1.64 -23.77
N GLY A 19 5.87 2.85 -24.18
CA GLY A 19 5.63 4.08 -23.43
C GLY A 19 4.15 4.35 -23.18
N ILE A 20 3.30 4.14 -24.19
CA ILE A 20 1.83 4.25 -24.03
C ILE A 20 1.32 3.21 -23.02
N ILE A 21 1.77 1.96 -23.12
CA ILE A 21 1.39 0.91 -22.19
C ILE A 21 1.82 1.25 -20.75
N ILE A 22 3.04 1.76 -20.56
CA ILE A 22 3.53 2.22 -19.26
C ILE A 22 2.59 3.29 -18.69
N ILE A 23 2.26 4.33 -19.47
CA ILE A 23 1.36 5.39 -19.01
C ILE A 23 0.00 4.82 -18.58
N LEU A 24 -0.56 3.89 -19.35
CA LEU A 24 -1.83 3.23 -19.02
C LEU A 24 -1.73 2.42 -17.72
N VAL A 25 -0.68 1.62 -17.55
CA VAL A 25 -0.47 0.81 -16.33
C VAL A 25 -0.30 1.70 -15.11
N HIS A 26 0.55 2.73 -15.18
CA HIS A 26 0.76 3.65 -14.07
C HIS A 26 -0.51 4.46 -13.74
N SER A 27 -1.31 4.82 -14.75
CA SER A 27 -2.63 5.44 -14.53
C SER A 27 -3.58 4.49 -13.82
N LEU A 28 -3.63 3.22 -14.23
CA LEU A 28 -4.46 2.20 -13.59
C LEU A 28 -4.09 1.99 -12.13
N VAL A 29 -2.78 1.88 -11.84
CA VAL A 29 -2.27 1.82 -10.46
C VAL A 29 -2.74 3.03 -9.67
N PHE A 30 -2.60 4.24 -10.19
CA PHE A 30 -3.02 5.45 -9.50
C PHE A 30 -4.52 5.48 -9.15
N PHE A 31 -5.41 4.95 -10.01
CA PHE A 31 -6.85 4.98 -9.76
C PHE A 31 -7.38 3.78 -8.96
N ILE A 32 -6.85 2.58 -9.19
CA ILE A 32 -7.38 1.34 -8.61
C ILE A 32 -6.71 1.04 -7.27
N PHE A 33 -5.39 1.24 -7.18
CA PHE A 33 -4.61 0.88 -5.99
C PHE A 33 -5.16 1.51 -4.71
N PRO A 34 -5.49 2.84 -4.66
CA PRO A 34 -5.91 3.46 -3.42
C PRO A 34 -7.19 2.84 -2.83
N LYS A 35 -8.13 2.41 -3.70
CA LYS A 35 -9.40 1.84 -3.25
C LYS A 35 -9.25 0.40 -2.80
N THR A 36 -8.68 -0.45 -3.66
CA THR A 36 -8.55 -1.88 -3.37
C THR A 36 -7.66 -2.13 -2.17
N TYR A 37 -6.55 -1.41 -2.07
CA TYR A 37 -5.61 -1.59 -0.96
C TYR A 37 -6.20 -1.11 0.38
N LEU A 38 -7.03 -0.05 0.40
CA LEU A 38 -7.70 0.40 1.61
C LEU A 38 -8.66 -0.67 2.16
N GLU A 39 -9.44 -1.30 1.29
CA GLU A 39 -10.37 -2.37 1.67
C GLU A 39 -9.61 -3.58 2.23
N THR A 40 -8.54 -4.01 1.55
CA THR A 40 -7.67 -5.09 2.06
C THR A 40 -7.06 -4.73 3.42
N ARG A 41 -6.57 -3.49 3.58
CA ARG A 41 -5.99 -3.03 4.84
C ARG A 41 -7.03 -3.02 5.97
N LYS A 42 -8.26 -2.63 5.68
CA LYS A 42 -9.38 -2.66 6.64
C LYS A 42 -9.68 -4.10 7.08
N GLU A 43 -9.73 -5.03 6.14
CA GLU A 43 -9.92 -6.46 6.42
C GLU A 43 -8.77 -7.05 7.27
N GLU A 44 -7.53 -6.71 6.96
CA GLU A 44 -6.36 -7.12 7.75
C GLU A 44 -6.44 -6.62 9.20
N ILE A 45 -6.80 -5.34 9.40
CA ILE A 45 -6.96 -4.75 10.73
C ILE A 45 -8.12 -5.43 11.46
N HIS A 46 -9.23 -5.69 10.78
CA HIS A 46 -10.38 -6.40 11.33
C HIS A 46 -9.99 -7.80 11.85
N ASN A 47 -9.22 -8.55 11.06
CA ASN A 47 -8.77 -9.90 11.41
C ASN A 47 -7.78 -9.88 12.57
N LYS A 48 -6.81 -8.97 12.57
CA LYS A 48 -5.86 -8.78 13.69
C LYS A 48 -6.59 -8.37 14.97
N ALA A 49 -7.58 -7.48 14.88
CA ALA A 49 -8.40 -7.09 16.00
C ALA A 49 -9.16 -8.29 16.60
N ASN A 50 -9.72 -9.16 15.76
CA ASN A 50 -10.37 -10.40 16.21
C ASN A 50 -9.38 -11.33 16.93
N GLU A 51 -8.22 -11.58 16.34
CA GLU A 51 -7.19 -12.47 16.89
C GLU A 51 -6.69 -11.97 18.25
N ILE A 52 -6.26 -10.71 18.30
CA ILE A 52 -5.72 -10.11 19.53
C ILE A 52 -6.79 -10.10 20.62
N SER A 53 -8.02 -9.69 20.29
CA SER A 53 -9.10 -9.61 21.28
C SER A 53 -9.49 -10.98 21.82
N SER A 54 -9.52 -12.00 20.96
CA SER A 54 -9.76 -13.39 21.39
C SER A 54 -8.70 -13.85 22.39
N ASN A 55 -7.42 -13.54 22.14
CA ASN A 55 -6.31 -13.89 23.03
C ASN A 55 -6.34 -13.12 24.36
N MET A 56 -6.90 -11.90 24.35
CA MET A 56 -7.05 -11.06 25.56
C MET A 56 -8.28 -11.42 26.40
N ASN A 57 -9.24 -12.16 25.85
CA ASN A 57 -10.44 -12.53 26.57
C ASN A 57 -10.13 -13.44 27.78
N GLY A 58 -10.72 -13.12 28.93
CA GLY A 58 -10.51 -13.80 30.21
C GLY A 58 -9.16 -13.48 30.88
N LYS A 59 -8.37 -12.53 30.36
CA LYS A 59 -7.09 -12.11 30.96
C LYS A 59 -7.28 -10.97 31.96
N GLU A 60 -6.26 -10.77 32.80
CA GLU A 60 -6.16 -9.62 33.70
C GLU A 60 -5.88 -8.34 32.93
N ILE A 61 -6.43 -7.22 33.41
CA ILE A 61 -6.28 -5.91 32.74
C ILE A 61 -4.81 -5.50 32.56
N LYS A 62 -3.96 -5.75 33.58
CA LYS A 62 -2.54 -5.41 33.53
C LYS A 62 -1.79 -6.20 32.45
N TYR A 63 -2.13 -7.47 32.27
CA TYR A 63 -1.56 -8.30 31.21
C TYR A 63 -1.97 -7.79 29.82
N ILE A 64 -3.25 -7.40 29.68
CA ILE A 64 -3.79 -6.86 28.44
C ILE A 64 -3.08 -5.53 28.10
N GLU A 65 -2.99 -4.60 29.05
CA GLU A 65 -2.32 -3.31 28.86
C GLU A 65 -0.86 -3.48 28.41
N GLN A 66 -0.10 -4.34 29.07
CA GLN A 66 1.29 -4.62 28.71
C GLN A 66 1.41 -5.25 27.32
N THR A 67 0.54 -6.20 26.99
CA THR A 67 0.56 -6.87 25.68
C THR A 67 0.21 -5.90 24.56
N LEU A 68 -0.83 -5.09 24.74
CA LEU A 68 -1.25 -4.10 23.75
C LEU A 68 -0.23 -2.97 23.57
N ASP A 69 0.47 -2.55 24.64
CA ASP A 69 1.57 -1.59 24.55
C ASP A 69 2.76 -2.15 23.75
N LEU A 70 3.17 -3.39 24.03
CA LEU A 70 4.24 -4.07 23.27
C LEU A 70 3.88 -4.24 21.79
N TYR A 71 2.64 -4.64 21.51
CA TYR A 71 2.13 -4.72 20.14
C TYR A 71 2.15 -3.36 19.46
N SER A 72 1.64 -2.32 20.12
CA SER A 72 1.56 -0.96 19.58
C SER A 72 2.93 -0.34 19.30
N LYS A 73 3.98 -0.71 20.05
CA LYS A 73 5.35 -0.22 19.81
C LYS A 73 5.98 -0.82 18.56
N SER A 74 5.63 -2.06 18.21
CA SER A 74 6.20 -2.77 17.06
C SER A 74 5.30 -2.79 15.83
N SER A 75 4.03 -2.40 15.97
CA SER A 75 3.01 -2.44 14.91
C SER A 75 2.59 -1.06 14.41
N GLU A 76 2.18 -0.99 13.15
CA GLU A 76 1.48 0.15 12.54
C GLU A 76 0.03 0.30 13.06
N ILE A 77 -0.52 -0.76 13.65
CA ILE A 77 -1.83 -0.75 14.31
C ILE A 77 -1.58 -0.48 15.79
N LYS A 78 -2.09 0.66 16.27
CA LYS A 78 -2.05 1.00 17.70
C LYS A 78 -3.27 0.40 18.37
N ALA A 79 -3.04 -0.36 19.44
CA ALA A 79 -4.07 -1.05 20.18
C ALA A 79 -4.04 -0.62 21.64
N PHE A 80 -5.20 -0.31 22.21
CA PHE A 80 -5.31 0.11 23.60
C PHE A 80 -6.68 -0.24 24.18
N ILE A 81 -6.77 -0.25 25.50
CA ILE A 81 -8.05 -0.38 26.20
C ILE A 81 -8.78 0.96 26.07
N LYS A 82 -10.02 0.93 25.58
CA LYS A 82 -10.88 2.10 25.45
C LYS A 82 -11.18 2.67 26.84
N GLU A 83 -10.75 3.90 27.06
CA GLU A 83 -11.07 4.62 28.29
C GLU A 83 -12.57 5.00 28.29
N LYS A 84 -13.21 4.89 29.45
CA LYS A 84 -14.59 5.36 29.64
C LYS A 84 -14.59 6.89 29.77
N ASN A 85 -14.39 7.60 28.67
CA ASN A 85 -14.64 9.04 28.63
C ASN A 85 -16.07 9.31 28.11
N ASN A 86 -16.74 10.30 28.70
CA ASN A 86 -18.15 10.62 28.42
C ASN A 86 -18.38 11.30 27.06
N ASN A 87 -17.31 11.75 26.42
CA ASN A 87 -17.34 12.30 25.09
C ASN A 87 -16.84 11.20 24.16
N ASN A 88 -17.51 10.94 23.03
CA ASN A 88 -17.11 9.95 22.01
C ASN A 88 -15.78 10.31 21.30
N GLU A 89 -14.86 10.97 21.99
CA GLU A 89 -13.55 11.40 21.54
C GLU A 89 -12.58 10.22 21.61
N LEU A 90 -11.88 9.97 20.49
CA LEU A 90 -10.77 9.04 20.45
C LEU A 90 -9.58 9.66 21.18
N GLN A 91 -9.19 9.07 22.30
CA GLN A 91 -7.94 9.41 22.97
C GLN A 91 -6.78 8.76 22.21
N ILE A 92 -6.30 9.47 21.19
CA ILE A 92 -5.07 9.13 20.50
C ILE A 92 -3.91 9.44 21.46
N LYS A 93 -3.40 8.42 22.16
CA LYS A 93 -2.09 8.55 22.84
C LYS A 93 -1.06 8.93 21.77
N ASP A 94 -0.12 9.81 22.09
CA ASP A 94 0.80 10.59 21.20
C ASP A 94 1.62 9.82 20.13
N ASN A 95 1.38 8.53 19.93
CA ASN A 95 2.18 7.62 19.10
C ASN A 95 1.51 7.17 17.80
N ILE A 96 0.38 7.76 17.38
CA ILE A 96 -0.17 7.46 16.04
C ILE A 96 0.61 8.30 15.02
N ASN A 97 1.18 7.63 14.02
CA ASN A 97 1.93 8.27 12.93
C ASN A 97 0.96 8.97 11.95
N PHE A 98 0.22 9.95 12.45
CA PHE A 98 -0.80 10.69 11.71
C PHE A 98 -0.16 11.89 11.00
N ASN A 99 -0.11 11.85 9.68
CA ASN A 99 0.37 12.97 8.89
C ASN A 99 -0.72 14.04 8.71
N LEU A 100 -0.77 15.05 9.59
CA LEU A 100 -1.77 16.13 9.55
C LEU A 100 -1.82 16.91 8.22
N GLU A 101 -0.77 16.85 7.40
CA GLU A 101 -0.67 17.58 6.14
C GLU A 101 -1.30 16.85 4.94
N SER A 102 -1.72 15.59 5.10
CA SER A 102 -2.32 14.83 4.01
C SER A 102 -3.83 15.00 3.94
N ASN A 103 -4.33 15.41 2.77
CA ASN A 103 -5.76 15.49 2.47
C ASN A 103 -6.40 14.12 2.14
N SER A 104 -5.61 13.05 2.10
CA SER A 104 -6.05 11.69 1.74
C SER A 104 -5.85 10.66 2.85
N ASN A 105 -5.47 11.11 4.05
CA ASN A 105 -5.37 10.22 5.21
C ASN A 105 -6.73 9.58 5.53
N SER A 106 -6.70 8.27 5.66
CA SER A 106 -7.80 7.48 6.22
C SER A 106 -7.43 7.03 7.62
N LEU A 107 -8.36 7.19 8.56
CA LEU A 107 -8.26 6.64 9.90
C LEU A 107 -9.15 5.40 9.98
N ILE A 108 -8.56 4.25 10.25
CA ILE A 108 -9.26 2.98 10.41
C ILE A 108 -9.33 2.68 11.90
N ILE A 109 -10.55 2.48 12.41
CA ILE A 109 -10.83 2.19 13.82
C ILE A 109 -11.66 0.92 13.89
N GLU A 110 -11.16 -0.06 14.64
CA GLU A 110 -11.88 -1.29 14.97
C GLU A 110 -12.02 -1.39 16.49
N GLU A 111 -13.21 -1.74 16.98
CA GLU A 111 -13.48 -1.95 18.40
C GLU A 111 -13.93 -3.38 18.68
N ARG A 112 -13.47 -3.96 19.79
CA ARG A 112 -13.83 -5.32 20.22
C ARG A 112 -14.16 -5.35 21.69
N GLU A 113 -15.33 -5.86 22.04
CA GLU A 113 -15.69 -6.15 23.43
C GLU A 113 -14.96 -7.42 23.89
N ILE A 114 -14.34 -7.37 25.06
CA ILE A 114 -13.76 -8.53 25.75
C ILE A 114 -14.27 -8.60 27.19
N LYS A 115 -14.23 -9.80 27.77
CA LYS A 115 -14.52 -10.03 29.19
C LYS A 115 -13.22 -10.24 29.94
N LEU A 116 -12.99 -9.50 31.02
CA LEU A 116 -11.84 -9.67 31.90
C LEU A 116 -12.00 -10.92 32.78
N ASN A 117 -10.91 -11.34 33.43
CA ASN A 117 -10.93 -12.46 34.37
C ASN A 117 -11.87 -12.25 35.58
N ASP A 118 -12.11 -10.99 35.98
CA ASP A 118 -13.06 -10.60 37.02
C ASP A 118 -14.53 -10.52 36.53
N GLY A 119 -14.75 -10.86 35.26
CA GLY A 119 -16.05 -10.87 34.62
C GLY A 119 -16.53 -9.52 34.10
N LYS A 120 -15.81 -8.41 34.35
CA LYS A 120 -16.15 -7.10 33.80
C LYS A 120 -15.89 -7.07 32.30
N LYS A 121 -16.73 -6.33 31.57
CA LYS A 121 -16.55 -6.09 30.14
C LYS A 121 -15.71 -4.83 29.92
N THR A 122 -14.81 -4.89 28.95
CA THR A 122 -14.07 -3.72 28.45
C THR A 122 -13.98 -3.78 26.93
N HIS A 123 -13.62 -2.65 26.31
CA HIS A 123 -13.44 -2.57 24.87
C HIS A 123 -11.97 -2.37 24.54
N LEU A 124 -11.47 -3.13 23.58
CA LEU A 124 -10.20 -2.87 22.93
C LEU A 124 -10.45 -2.02 21.69
N GLN A 125 -9.61 -1.01 21.46
CA GLN A 125 -9.67 -0.15 20.29
C GLN A 125 -8.36 -0.28 19.51
N PHE A 126 -8.49 -0.52 18.20
CA PHE A 126 -7.39 -0.68 17.26
C PHE A 126 -7.47 0.45 16.25
N VAL A 127 -6.40 1.23 16.13
CA VAL A 127 -6.33 2.44 15.30
C VAL A 127 -5.14 2.36 14.38
N SER A 128 -5.36 2.61 13.09
CA SER A 128 -4.29 2.71 12.10
C SER A 128 -4.59 3.83 11.12
N THR A 129 -3.55 4.46 10.61
CA THR A 129 -3.61 5.52 9.60
C THR A 129 -3.08 4.99 8.28
N ALA A 130 -3.75 5.32 7.19
CA ALA A 130 -3.38 4.87 5.85
C ALA A 130 -3.53 6.02 4.85
N ASP A 131 -2.48 6.33 4.08
CA ASP A 131 -2.52 7.33 3.00
C ASP A 131 -2.33 6.65 1.65
N MET A 132 -3.42 6.06 1.16
CA MET A 132 -3.37 5.14 0.02
C MET A 132 -3.08 5.86 -1.30
N GLN A 133 -3.36 7.17 -1.38
CA GLN A 133 -3.02 7.98 -2.55
C GLN A 133 -1.53 8.28 -2.58
N LYS A 134 -0.95 8.64 -1.42
CA LYS A 134 0.49 8.82 -1.29
C LYS A 134 1.23 7.52 -1.58
N ASP A 135 0.79 6.40 -1.00
CA ASP A 135 1.40 5.10 -1.22
C ASP A 135 1.34 4.68 -2.70
N ALA A 136 0.20 4.90 -3.38
CA ALA A 136 0.08 4.63 -4.82
C ALA A 136 1.05 5.49 -5.64
N LYS A 137 1.19 6.77 -5.29
CA LYS A 137 2.10 7.70 -5.97
C LYS A 137 3.56 7.30 -5.76
N ASP A 138 3.95 7.02 -4.53
CA ASP A 138 5.31 6.61 -4.18
C ASP A 138 5.67 5.29 -4.85
N LEU A 139 4.75 4.33 -4.87
CA LEU A 139 4.91 3.07 -5.57
C LEU A 139 5.09 3.28 -7.08
N SER A 140 4.21 4.08 -7.69
CA SER A 140 4.24 4.39 -9.12
C SER A 140 5.53 5.10 -9.52
N LEU A 141 5.96 6.11 -8.78
CA LEU A 141 7.21 6.85 -9.01
C LEU A 141 8.44 5.97 -8.82
N LYS A 142 8.43 5.10 -7.81
CA LYS A 142 9.52 4.14 -7.55
C LYS A 142 9.71 3.17 -8.71
N PHE A 143 8.62 2.68 -9.33
CA PHE A 143 8.70 1.71 -10.43
C PHE A 143 8.91 2.31 -11.81
N LEU A 144 8.52 3.57 -12.03
CA LEU A 144 8.64 4.25 -13.32
C LEU A 144 10.05 4.22 -13.96
N PRO A 145 11.16 4.50 -13.25
CA PRO A 145 12.49 4.45 -13.87
C PRO A 145 12.85 3.04 -14.35
N TYR A 146 12.43 2.00 -13.64
CA TYR A 146 12.68 0.61 -14.02
C TYR A 146 11.87 0.20 -15.24
N SER A 147 10.58 0.56 -15.30
CA SER A 147 9.73 0.24 -16.45
C SER A 147 10.22 0.93 -17.73
N LEU A 148 10.69 2.18 -17.63
CA LEU A 148 11.32 2.90 -18.73
C LEU A 148 12.64 2.26 -19.16
N LEU A 149 13.53 1.93 -18.22
CA LEU A 149 14.81 1.30 -18.52
C LEU A 149 14.63 -0.05 -19.23
N ILE A 150 13.74 -0.90 -18.71
CA ILE A 150 13.40 -2.18 -19.33
C ILE A 150 12.86 -1.97 -20.75
N SER A 151 12.01 -0.96 -20.95
CA SER A 151 11.46 -0.65 -22.27
C SER A 151 12.52 -0.19 -23.26
N ILE A 152 13.50 0.61 -22.82
CA ILE A 152 14.64 1.02 -23.66
C ILE A 152 15.46 -0.21 -24.08
N LEU A 153 15.85 -1.05 -23.12
CA LEU A 153 16.65 -2.25 -23.37
C LEU A 153 15.93 -3.23 -24.31
N PHE A 154 14.65 -3.50 -24.02
CA PHE A 154 13.83 -4.40 -24.83
C PHE A 154 13.65 -3.88 -26.26
N SER A 155 13.34 -2.58 -26.40
CA SER A 155 13.20 -1.95 -27.71
C SER A 155 14.49 -2.02 -28.53
N ALA A 156 15.65 -1.82 -27.88
CA ALA A 156 16.96 -1.92 -28.53
C ALA A 156 17.24 -3.35 -29.02
N ILE A 157 16.98 -4.37 -28.20
CA ILE A 157 17.20 -5.77 -28.56
C ILE A 157 16.32 -6.18 -29.74
N ILE A 158 15.00 -5.92 -29.67
CA ILE A 158 14.07 -6.32 -30.73
C ILE A 158 14.37 -5.59 -32.04
N SER A 159 14.66 -4.29 -31.97
CA SER A 159 15.01 -3.53 -33.18
C SER A 159 16.34 -3.98 -33.81
N LEU A 160 17.33 -4.40 -33.01
CA LEU A 160 18.58 -5.00 -33.53
C LEU A 160 18.30 -6.32 -34.25
N ILE A 161 17.51 -7.22 -33.66
CA ILE A 161 17.14 -8.51 -34.27
C ILE A 161 16.43 -8.26 -35.60
N TYR A 162 15.42 -7.39 -35.61
CA TYR A 162 14.64 -7.08 -36.81
C TYR A 162 15.50 -6.46 -37.92
N ALA A 163 16.40 -5.54 -37.58
CA ALA A 163 17.32 -4.95 -38.55
C ALA A 163 18.29 -5.97 -39.15
N LYS A 164 18.77 -6.94 -38.35
CA LYS A 164 19.63 -8.04 -38.84
C LYS A 164 18.89 -8.97 -39.79
N LEU A 165 17.66 -9.37 -39.45
CA LEU A 165 16.84 -10.27 -40.28
C LEU A 165 16.58 -9.68 -41.67
N ILE A 166 16.19 -8.40 -41.73
CA ILE A 166 15.94 -7.76 -43.02
C ILE A 166 17.24 -7.62 -43.83
N LYS A 167 18.36 -7.28 -43.18
CA LYS A 167 19.65 -7.18 -43.88
C LYS A 167 20.06 -8.51 -44.51
N ASN A 168 19.83 -9.63 -43.83
CA ASN A 168 20.25 -10.96 -44.29
C ASN A 168 19.32 -11.57 -45.36
N ASN A 169 18.06 -11.13 -45.46
CA ASN A 169 17.08 -11.67 -46.41
C ASN A 169 16.98 -10.89 -47.74
N ILE A 170 17.67 -9.75 -47.88
CA ILE A 170 17.70 -8.94 -49.11
C ILE A 170 19.08 -9.10 -49.80
N GLN A 171 19.71 -10.26 -49.66
CA GLN A 171 20.99 -10.57 -50.29
C GLN A 171 20.86 -11.82 -51.16
#